data_AF-A0A0B6YY46-F1
#
_entry.id   AF-A0A0B6YY46-F1
#
_cell.length_a   1.000
_cell.length_b   1.000
_cell.length_c   1.000
_cell.angle_alpha   90.00
_cell.angle_beta   90.00
_cell.angle_gamma   90.00
#
_symmetry.space_group_name_H-M   'P 1'
#
loop_
_entity.id
_entity.type
_entity.pdbx_description
1 polymer ?
#
loop_
_entity_poly.entity_id
_entity_poly.type
_entity_poly.pdbx_seq_one_letter_code
_entity_poly.pdbx_strand_id
1 'polypeptide(L)'
;KIKCCAQPVFRYAIAHDSGYIRSISWCRKACFDMGVVDRGYLKRLGLLAVGCSDGRVLIYCPAQPDELQHRIKSAGTRNVFRPKPALVLVPNSMKG
;
A
#
# COMPACT_ATOMS: atom_id res chain seq x y z
N LYS A 1 -15.11 -10.03 21.03
CA LYS A 1 -14.17 -8.89 20.78
C LYS A 1 -12.76 -9.36 21.08
N ILE A 2 -11.88 -9.45 20.08
CA ILE A 2 -10.47 -9.81 20.29
C ILE A 2 -9.79 -8.61 20.94
N LYS A 3 -9.24 -8.79 22.15
CA LYS A 3 -8.50 -7.73 22.87
C LYS A 3 -7.02 -7.85 22.48
N CYS A 4 -6.59 -7.03 21.53
CA CYS A 4 -5.18 -6.87 21.21
C CYS A 4 -4.55 -5.95 22.27
N CYS A 5 -3.60 -6.45 23.05
CA CYS A 5 -2.90 -5.69 24.10
C CYS A 5 -1.70 -4.88 23.57
N ALA A 6 -1.45 -4.91 22.26
CA ALA A 6 -0.31 -4.20 21.66
C ALA A 6 -0.71 -2.78 21.25
N GLN A 7 0.16 -1.81 21.53
CA GLN A 7 0.03 -0.46 20.99
C GLN A 7 0.28 -0.48 19.48
N PRO A 8 -0.45 0.32 18.68
CA PRO A 8 -0.20 0.43 17.25
C PRO A 8 1.21 1.00 17.02
N VAL A 9 2.00 0.33 16.20
CA VAL A 9 3.35 0.75 15.82
C VAL A 9 3.34 1.22 14.38
N PHE A 10 3.84 2.43 14.12
CA PHE A 10 4.04 2.92 12.77
C PHE A 10 5.12 2.09 12.07
N ARG A 11 4.75 1.43 10.97
CA ARG A 11 5.68 0.61 10.17
C ARG A 11 6.24 1.39 8.99
N TYR A 12 5.38 1.94 8.13
CA TYR A 12 5.75 2.78 7.00
C TYR A 12 4.55 3.58 6.48
N ALA A 13 4.82 4.54 5.59
CA ALA A 13 3.84 5.31 4.84
C ALA A 13 4.10 5.21 3.32
N ILE A 14 3.05 5.42 2.54
CA ILE A 14 3.10 5.57 1.08
C ILE A 14 2.85 7.04 0.76
N ALA A 15 3.77 7.67 0.06
CA ALA A 15 3.62 9.02 -0.47
C ALA A 15 3.17 8.97 -1.93
N HIS A 16 2.30 9.90 -2.29
CA HIS A 16 1.79 10.11 -3.65
C HIS A 16 1.52 11.59 -3.88
N ASP A 17 1.46 12.00 -5.15
CA ASP A 17 1.28 13.41 -5.52
C ASP A 17 -0.10 13.68 -6.18
N SER A 18 -1.04 12.72 -6.13
CA SER A 18 -2.42 12.82 -6.65
C SER A 18 -3.38 13.69 -5.82
N GLY A 19 -2.87 14.66 -5.06
CA GLY A 19 -3.68 15.46 -4.13
C GLY A 19 -4.06 14.71 -2.84
N TYR A 20 -5.12 15.13 -2.14
CA TYR A 20 -5.49 14.56 -0.84
C TYR A 20 -6.40 13.32 -0.98
N ILE A 21 -6.32 12.40 -0.01
CA ILE A 21 -7.11 11.17 0.01
C ILE A 21 -8.55 11.48 0.42
N ARG A 22 -9.52 11.08 -0.41
CA ARG A 22 -10.97 11.20 -0.16
C ARG A 22 -11.58 9.92 0.40
N SER A 23 -11.03 8.76 0.02
CA SER A 23 -11.51 7.45 0.43
C SER A 23 -10.39 6.41 0.35
N ILE A 24 -10.41 5.42 1.24
CA ILE A 24 -9.44 4.33 1.28
C ILE A 24 -10.16 3.01 1.54
N SER A 25 -9.79 1.96 0.80
CA SER A 25 -10.39 0.63 0.98
C SER A 25 -9.40 -0.48 0.66
N TRP A 26 -9.32 -1.47 1.55
CA TRP A 26 -8.61 -2.71 1.30
C TRP A 26 -9.51 -3.68 0.52
N CYS A 27 -8.96 -4.33 -0.50
CA CYS A 27 -9.64 -5.46 -1.14
C CYS A 27 -9.70 -6.65 -0.16
N ARG A 28 -10.90 -7.16 0.10
CA ARG A 28 -11.20 -8.00 1.28
C ARG A 28 -10.83 -9.49 1.15
N LYS A 29 -10.33 -10.00 0.01
CA LYS A 29 -10.10 -11.45 -0.18
C LYS A 29 -8.79 -11.77 -0.90
N ALA A 30 -7.97 -12.64 -0.29
CA ALA A 30 -6.81 -13.33 -0.88
C ALA A 30 -5.76 -12.47 -1.61
N CYS A 31 -5.71 -11.16 -1.35
CA CYS A 31 -4.72 -10.27 -1.98
C CYS A 31 -3.40 -10.17 -1.20
N PHE A 32 -3.28 -10.87 -0.07
CA PHE A 32 -2.05 -10.94 0.71
C PHE A 32 -1.31 -12.24 0.37
N ASP A 33 0.00 -12.14 0.17
CA ASP A 33 0.80 -13.32 -0.13
C ASP A 33 1.12 -14.08 1.17
N MET A 34 0.94 -15.39 1.13
CA MET A 34 1.26 -16.31 2.22
C MET A 34 2.36 -17.27 1.78
N GLY A 35 3.16 -17.77 2.72
CA GLY A 35 4.22 -18.73 2.44
C GLY A 35 5.52 -18.10 1.92
N VAL A 36 6.32 -18.89 1.22
CA VAL A 36 7.59 -18.46 0.60
C VAL A 36 7.28 -17.95 -0.80
N VAL A 37 7.82 -16.78 -1.12
CA VAL A 37 7.78 -16.19 -2.47
C VAL A 37 9.18 -16.30 -3.09
N ASP A 38 9.26 -16.23 -4.42
CA ASP A 38 10.53 -16.31 -5.13
C ASP A 38 11.52 -15.23 -4.70
N ARG A 39 12.82 -15.54 -4.80
CA ARG A 39 13.88 -14.59 -4.49
C ARG A 39 13.74 -13.35 -5.37
N GLY A 40 13.70 -12.17 -4.73
CA GLY A 40 13.50 -10.88 -5.40
C GLY A 40 12.05 -10.39 -5.39
N TYR A 41 11.09 -11.22 -4.94
CA TYR A 41 9.70 -10.82 -4.76
C TYR A 41 9.44 -10.33 -3.33
N LEU A 42 8.81 -9.15 -3.19
CA LEU A 42 8.35 -8.66 -1.90
C LEU A 42 6.91 -9.16 -1.66
N LYS A 43 6.70 -9.94 -0.60
CA LYS A 43 5.35 -10.40 -0.22
C LYS A 43 4.42 -9.21 -0.08
N ARG A 44 3.22 -9.30 -0.64
CA ARG A 44 2.22 -8.23 -0.59
C ARG A 44 1.36 -8.37 0.65
N LEU A 45 1.05 -7.22 1.27
CA LEU A 45 0.12 -7.07 2.38
C LEU A 45 -1.34 -7.13 1.90
N GLY A 46 -1.60 -6.84 0.63
CA GLY A 46 -2.95 -6.72 0.10
C GLY A 46 -3.01 -5.85 -1.14
N LEU A 47 -4.24 -5.61 -1.61
CA LEU A 47 -4.55 -4.59 -2.60
C LEU A 47 -5.23 -3.41 -1.89
N LEU A 48 -4.72 -2.20 -2.11
CA LEU A 48 -5.20 -0.98 -1.49
C LEU A 48 -5.70 -0.01 -2.58
N ALA A 49 -6.98 0.33 -2.54
CA ALA A 49 -7.56 1.36 -3.37
C ALA A 49 -7.60 2.70 -2.62
N VAL A 50 -7.12 3.75 -3.27
CA VAL A 50 -7.05 5.12 -2.73
C VAL A 50 -7.73 6.06 -3.70
N GLY A 51 -8.89 6.61 -3.31
CA GLY A 51 -9.57 7.65 -4.08
C GLY A 51 -8.97 9.01 -3.74
N CYS A 52 -8.51 9.75 -4.75
CA CYS A 52 -7.79 11.00 -4.59
C CYS A 52 -8.61 12.20 -5.09
N SER A 53 -8.26 13.39 -4.60
CA SER A 53 -8.95 14.64 -4.96
C SER A 53 -8.72 15.10 -6.40
N ASP A 54 -7.70 14.58 -7.08
CA ASP A 54 -7.43 14.82 -8.50
C ASP A 54 -8.36 14.04 -9.45
N GLY A 55 -9.35 13.33 -8.89
CA GLY A 55 -10.32 12.55 -9.65
C GLY A 55 -9.83 11.14 -9.98
N ARG A 56 -8.64 10.73 -9.57
CA ARG A 56 -8.09 9.39 -9.84
C ARG A 56 -8.31 8.45 -8.66
N VAL A 57 -8.35 7.15 -8.96
CA VAL A 57 -8.25 6.08 -7.96
C VAL A 57 -6.94 5.33 -8.19
N LEU A 58 -6.06 5.34 -7.19
CA LEU A 58 -4.77 4.66 -7.22
C LEU A 58 -4.92 3.28 -6.58
N ILE A 59 -4.47 2.25 -7.29
CA ILE A 59 -4.42 0.88 -6.77
C ILE A 59 -2.97 0.56 -6.43
N TYR A 60 -2.70 0.28 -5.16
CA TYR A 60 -1.40 -0.16 -4.67
C TYR A 60 -1.43 -1.64 -4.29
N CYS A 61 -0.27 -2.27 -4.42
CA CYS A 61 0.04 -3.59 -3.87
C CYS A 61 1.12 -3.44 -2.78
N PRO A 62 0.80 -2.94 -1.58
CA PRO A 62 1.83 -2.62 -0.59
C PRO A 62 2.59 -3.89 -0.16
N ALA A 63 3.90 -3.79 0.04
CA ALA A 63 4.69 -4.90 0.57
C ALA A 63 4.39 -5.12 2.05
N GLN A 64 4.56 -6.35 2.53
CA GLN A 64 4.53 -6.65 3.95
C GLN A 64 5.62 -5.84 4.67
N PRO A 65 5.32 -5.23 5.83
CA PRO A 65 6.28 -4.43 6.57
C PRO A 65 7.61 -5.12 6.88
N ASP A 66 7.62 -6.45 7.04
CA ASP A 66 8.81 -7.23 7.37
C ASP A 66 9.79 -7.34 6.19
N GLU A 67 9.26 -7.36 4.96
CA GLU A 67 10.05 -7.38 3.73
C GLU A 67 10.79 -6.04 3.48
N LEU A 68 10.37 -4.98 4.17
CA LEU A 68 10.95 -3.63 4.03
C LEU A 68 12.01 -3.33 5.10
N GLN A 69 12.21 -4.19 6.10
CA GLN A 69 13.08 -3.91 7.26
C GLN A 69 14.52 -3.56 6.89
N HIS A 70 15.09 -4.21 5.87
CA HIS A 70 16.45 -3.92 5.40
C HIS A 70 16.57 -2.52 4.78
N ARG A 71 15.53 -2.05 4.09
CA ARG A 71 15.50 -0.70 3.49
C ARG A 71 15.25 0.39 4.55
N ILE A 72 14.48 0.06 5.56
CA ILE A 72 14.14 0.94 6.70
C ILE A 72 15.39 1.26 7.53
N LYS A 73 16.26 0.26 7.79
CA LYS A 73 17.48 0.45 8.61
C LYS A 73 18.51 1.38 7.96
N SER A 74 18.56 1.43 6.63
CA SER A 74 19.52 2.27 5.89
C SER A 74 19.06 3.71 5.68
N ALA A 75 17.74 3.99 5.78
CA ALA A 75 17.16 5.23 5.28
C ALA A 75 17.07 6.38 6.30
N GLY A 76 17.44 6.18 7.56
CA GLY A 76 17.41 7.24 8.59
C GLY A 76 16.01 7.84 8.77
N THR A 77 15.23 7.32 9.72
CA THR A 77 13.95 7.86 10.23
C THR A 77 12.78 8.08 9.26
N ARG A 78 12.93 7.93 7.93
CA ARG A 78 11.79 8.10 6.99
C ARG A 78 11.40 6.78 6.34
N ASN A 79 10.52 6.04 7.01
CA ASN A 79 9.82 4.89 6.42
C ASN A 79 8.71 5.35 5.47
N VAL A 80 9.01 6.30 4.58
CA VAL A 80 8.06 6.83 3.60
C VAL A 80 8.53 6.38 2.23
N PHE A 81 7.72 5.53 1.60
CA PHE A 81 8.01 4.99 0.28
C PHE A 81 7.16 5.71 -0.77
N ARG A 82 7.71 5.89 -1.97
CA ARG A 82 6.99 6.41 -3.14
C ARG A 82 6.84 5.31 -4.21
N PRO A 83 6.09 4.23 -3.95
CA PRO A 83 5.86 3.19 -4.93
C PRO A 83 5.03 3.74 -6.10
N LYS A 84 5.28 3.22 -7.30
CA LYS A 84 4.37 3.41 -8.44
C LYS A 84 3.06 2.64 -8.17
N PRO A 85 1.87 3.22 -8.39
CA PRO A 85 0.62 2.47 -8.34
C PRO A 85 0.65 1.30 -9.32
N ALA A 86 0.11 0.16 -8.91
CA ALA A 86 -0.06 -1.00 -9.79
C ALA A 86 -1.07 -0.72 -10.90
N LEU A 87 -2.10 0.09 -10.59
CA LEU A 87 -3.10 0.54 -11.56
C LEU A 87 -3.59 1.95 -11.17
N VAL A 88 -3.91 2.76 -12.17
CA VAL A 88 -4.55 4.07 -12.00
C VAL A 88 -5.88 4.03 -12.74
N LEU A 89 -6.97 4.22 -12.02
CA LEU A 89 -8.32 4.28 -12.59
C LEU A 89 -8.77 5.74 -12.67
N VAL A 90 -9.42 6.07 -13.78
CA VAL A 90 -10.09 7.36 -13.97
C VAL A 90 -11.57 7.05 -14.10
N PRO A 91 -12.39 7.32 -13.06
CA PRO A 91 -13.83 7.12 -13.13
C PRO A 91 -14.41 7.86 -14.33
N ASN A 92 -15.35 7.24 -15.03
CA ASN A 92 -16.02 7.82 -16.20
C ASN A 92 -15.08 8.19 -17.35
N SER A 93 -13.88 7.60 -17.44
CA SER A 93 -13.10 7.68 -18.68
C SER A 93 -13.85 6.91 -19.76
N MET A 94 -14.62 7.60 -20.59
CA MET A 94 -15.17 7.00 -21.80
C MET A 94 -13.98 6.54 -22.65
N LYS A 95 -13.90 5.23 -22.92
CA LYS A 95 -13.11 4.77 -24.05
C LYS A 95 -13.84 5.26 -25.30
N GLY A 96 -13.26 6.24 -25.98
CA GLY A 96 -13.66 6.60 -27.34
C GLY A 96 -13.34 5.47 -28.30
#